data_AF-A0A1H1FJ83-F1
#
_entry.id   AF-A0A1H1FJ83-F1
#
_cell.length_a   1.000
_cell.length_b   1.000
_cell.length_c   1.000
_cell.angle_alpha   90.00
_cell.angle_beta   90.00
_cell.angle_gamma   90.00
#
_symmetry.space_group_name_H-M   'P 1'
#
loop_
_entity.id
_entity.type
_entity.pdbx_description
1 polymer ?
#
loop_
_entity_poly.entity_id
_entity_poly.type
_entity_poly.pdbx_seq_one_letter_code
_entity_poly.pdbx_strand_id
1 'polypeptide(L)'
;MVQRTLINQPEFPSSTFVYDYDSNTGTYLQHYFDSRGVTRLYNMSFENNYWKLWRDTSDFSQLDFYQRFVGEINEFGDTIQSSWETSHDGSQWEHDFRLIYRKVNQKT
;
A
#
# COMPACT_ATOMS: atom_id res chain seq x y z
N MET A 1 0.57 6.76 -12.06
CA MET A 1 1.81 7.18 -11.33
C MET A 1 2.66 5.94 -11.04
N VAL A 2 3.99 6.04 -10.94
CA VAL A 2 4.86 4.91 -10.55
C VAL A 2 5.67 5.27 -9.31
N GLN A 3 5.69 4.38 -8.32
CA GLN A 3 6.53 4.48 -7.12
C GLN A 3 7.49 3.29 -7.06
N ARG A 4 8.70 3.53 -6.58
CA ARG A 4 9.68 2.47 -6.28
C ARG A 4 10.17 2.63 -4.85
N THR A 5 10.24 1.52 -4.13
CA THR A 5 10.90 1.44 -2.82
C THR A 5 12.14 0.57 -2.96
N LEU A 6 13.28 1.14 -2.60
CA LEU A 6 14.54 0.41 -2.48
C LEU A 6 14.81 0.20 -1.00
N ILE A 7 14.85 -1.06 -0.58
CA ILE A 7 15.17 -1.42 0.80
C ILE A 7 16.51 -2.15 0.77
N ASN A 8 17.51 -1.56 1.42
CA ASN A 8 18.85 -2.14 1.55
C ASN A 8 18.94 -3.06 2.78
N GLN A 9 17.95 -3.94 2.93
CA GLN A 9 17.88 -4.97 3.96
C GLN A 9 17.31 -6.24 3.30
N PRO A 10 18.07 -7.34 3.24
CA PRO A 10 17.70 -8.53 2.46
C PRO A 10 16.39 -9.20 2.90
N GLU A 11 16.00 -9.04 4.17
CA GLU A 11 14.77 -9.59 4.72
C GLU A 11 13.49 -8.86 4.24
N PHE A 12 13.62 -7.64 3.70
CA PHE A 12 12.49 -6.84 3.23
C PHE A 12 12.57 -6.64 1.71
N PRO A 13 11.48 -6.91 0.98
CA PRO A 13 11.52 -6.81 -0.47
C PRO A 13 11.51 -5.35 -0.93
N SER A 14 12.34 -5.04 -1.93
CA SER A 14 12.16 -3.82 -2.71
C SER A 14 10.91 -3.95 -3.58
N SER A 15 10.14 -2.88 -3.76
CA SER A 15 8.85 -2.94 -4.45
C SER A 15 8.70 -1.88 -5.53
N THR A 16 7.93 -2.19 -6.57
CA THR A 16 7.45 -1.24 -7.58
C THR A 16 5.93 -1.23 -7.54
N PHE A 17 5.35 -0.04 -7.53
CA PHE A 17 3.91 0.18 -7.51
C PHE A 17 3.53 0.97 -8.75
N VAL A 18 2.54 0.50 -9.50
CA VAL A 18 1.87 1.28 -10.55
C VAL A 18 0.49 1.64 -10.02
N TYR A 19 0.21 2.93 -9.97
CA TYR A 19 -1.10 3.45 -9.58
C TYR A 19 -1.87 3.82 -10.84
N ASP A 20 -3.00 3.14 -11.02
CA ASP A 20 -3.97 3.39 -12.07
C ASP A 20 -5.23 4.04 -11.47
N TYR A 21 -5.86 4.96 -12.19
CA TYR A 21 -7.04 5.69 -11.73
C TYR A 21 -8.22 5.38 -12.62
N ASP A 22 -9.31 4.89 -12.03
CA ASP A 22 -10.56 4.69 -12.74
C ASP A 22 -11.47 5.90 -12.53
N SER A 23 -11.64 6.69 -13.59
CA SER A 23 -12.50 7.88 -13.56
C SER A 23 -13.99 7.58 -13.40
N ASN A 24 -14.45 6.36 -13.68
CA ASN A 24 -15.86 6.00 -13.56
C ASN A 24 -16.25 5.73 -12.11
N THR A 25 -15.32 5.16 -11.31
CA THR A 25 -15.55 4.82 -9.91
C THR A 25 -14.91 5.82 -8.95
N GLY A 26 -14.00 6.68 -9.44
CA GLY A 26 -13.28 7.64 -8.62
C GLY A 26 -12.25 6.99 -7.69
N THR A 27 -11.87 5.75 -7.95
CA THR A 27 -10.93 4.98 -7.12
C THR A 27 -9.63 4.72 -7.87
N TYR A 28 -8.62 4.28 -7.12
CA TYR A 28 -7.35 3.86 -7.66
C TYR A 28 -7.19 2.35 -7.54
N LEU A 29 -6.42 1.77 -8.45
CA LEU A 29 -5.80 0.46 -8.27
C LEU A 29 -4.30 0.64 -8.08
N GLN A 30 -3.75 -0.03 -7.07
CA GLN A 30 -2.31 -0.17 -6.91
C GLN A 30 -1.90 -1.57 -7.37
N HIS A 31 -1.14 -1.62 -8.45
CA HIS A 31 -0.47 -2.82 -8.92
C HIS A 31 0.87 -2.94 -8.19
N TYR A 32 0.98 -3.94 -7.32
CA TYR A 32 2.18 -4.23 -6.52
C TYR A 32 3.04 -5.30 -7.20
N PHE A 33 4.35 -5.05 -7.24
CA PHE A 33 5.38 -5.98 -7.66
C PHE A 33 6.55 -5.90 -6.68
N ASP A 34 7.19 -7.02 -6.34
CA ASP A 34 8.35 -7.00 -5.44
C ASP A 34 9.53 -7.86 -5.90
N SER A 35 10.67 -7.69 -5.22
CA SER A 35 11.93 -8.37 -5.56
C SER A 35 11.90 -9.89 -5.33
N ARG A 36 10.84 -10.44 -4.72
CA ARG A 36 10.62 -11.88 -4.55
C ARG A 36 9.78 -12.47 -5.69
N GLY A 37 9.29 -11.64 -6.61
CA GLY A 37 8.38 -12.05 -7.67
C GLY A 37 6.91 -12.09 -7.23
N VAL A 38 6.55 -11.51 -6.09
CA VAL A 38 5.16 -11.43 -5.64
C VAL A 38 4.46 -10.30 -6.37
N THR A 39 3.23 -10.56 -6.78
CA THR A 39 2.34 -9.58 -7.42
C THR A 39 1.00 -9.53 -6.72
N ARG A 40 0.42 -8.33 -6.57
CA ARG A 40 -0.90 -8.14 -5.94
C ARG A 40 -1.61 -6.93 -6.55
N LEU A 41 -2.94 -6.94 -6.56
CA LEU A 41 -3.74 -5.73 -6.69
C LEU A 41 -4.28 -5.28 -5.33
N TYR A 42 -4.28 -3.98 -5.13
CA TYR A 42 -5.01 -3.35 -4.04
C TYR A 42 -5.99 -2.34 -4.61
N ASN A 43 -7.25 -2.44 -4.19
CA ASN A 43 -8.17 -1.31 -4.25
C ASN A 43 -7.61 -0.20 -3.38
N MET A 44 -7.65 1.04 -3.87
CA MET A 44 -7.06 2.19 -3.20
C MET A 44 -8.02 3.37 -3.18
N SER A 45 -8.10 4.02 -2.04
CA SER A 45 -8.68 5.36 -1.92
C SER A 45 -7.68 6.33 -1.33
N PHE A 46 -7.87 7.60 -1.68
CA PHE A 46 -7.11 8.71 -1.13
C PHE A 46 -8.07 9.87 -0.91
N GLU A 47 -8.50 10.06 0.33
CA GLU A 47 -9.51 11.05 0.71
C GLU A 47 -9.25 11.55 2.14
N ASN A 48 -9.52 12.83 2.41
CA ASN A 48 -9.46 13.40 3.76
C ASN A 48 -8.16 13.09 4.52
N ASN A 49 -7.00 13.17 3.85
CA ASN A 49 -5.67 12.84 4.38
C ASN A 49 -5.43 11.35 4.71
N TYR A 50 -6.36 10.46 4.37
CA TYR A 50 -6.18 9.02 4.50
C TYR A 50 -5.89 8.39 3.15
N TRP A 51 -4.76 7.69 3.11
CA TRP A 51 -4.41 6.74 2.06
C TRP A 51 -4.76 5.34 2.53
N LYS A 52 -5.66 4.66 1.84
CA LYS A 52 -6.10 3.32 2.21
C LYS A 52 -5.90 2.35 1.06
N LEU A 53 -5.48 1.13 1.39
CA LEU A 53 -5.38 0.01 0.45
C LEU A 53 -6.16 -1.18 1.00
N TRP A 54 -6.83 -1.93 0.12
CA TRP A 54 -7.52 -3.16 0.46
C TRP A 54 -7.25 -4.23 -0.58
N ARG A 55 -6.90 -5.41 -0.11
CA ARG A 55 -6.84 -6.64 -0.88
C ARG A 55 -7.75 -7.65 -0.21
N ASP A 56 -8.99 -7.65 -0.69
CA ASP A 56 -10.10 -8.46 -0.18
C ASP A 56 -10.82 -9.25 -1.27
N THR A 57 -10.38 -9.07 -2.51
CA THR A 57 -10.95 -9.68 -3.69
C THR A 57 -9.86 -10.45 -4.41
N SER A 58 -10.16 -11.67 -4.85
CA SER A 58 -9.21 -12.44 -5.65
C SER A 58 -9.01 -11.75 -7.00
N ASP A 59 -7.76 -11.71 -7.44
CA ASP A 59 -7.36 -11.20 -8.75
C ASP A 59 -6.63 -12.31 -9.53
N PHE A 60 -5.59 -11.98 -10.31
CA PHE A 60 -4.74 -12.95 -11.00
C PHE A 60 -3.69 -13.62 -10.08
N SER A 61 -3.53 -13.14 -8.85
CA SER A 61 -2.68 -13.67 -7.79
C SER A 61 -3.54 -14.35 -6.72
N GLN A 62 -3.02 -15.40 -6.07
CA GLN A 62 -3.78 -16.13 -5.04
C GLN A 62 -4.06 -15.25 -3.82
N LEU A 63 -5.32 -15.21 -3.39
CA LEU A 63 -5.75 -14.52 -2.16
C LEU A 63 -5.60 -15.44 -0.94
N ASP A 64 -4.35 -15.70 -0.54
CA ASP A 64 -4.06 -16.56 0.63
C ASP A 64 -4.51 -15.94 1.97
N PHE A 65 -4.55 -14.62 2.01
CA PHE A 65 -5.03 -13.81 3.14
C PHE A 65 -5.47 -12.44 2.64
N TYR A 66 -6.40 -11.84 3.38
CA TYR A 66 -6.84 -10.47 3.24
C TYR A 66 -5.79 -9.54 3.82
N GLN A 67 -5.57 -8.41 3.16
CA GLN A 67 -4.60 -7.42 3.64
C GLN A 67 -5.14 -6.02 3.44
N ARG A 68 -4.90 -5.14 4.42
CA ARG A 68 -5.24 -3.72 4.29
C ARG A 68 -4.15 -2.83 4.84
N PHE A 69 -4.14 -1.61 4.36
CA PHE A 69 -3.24 -0.54 4.78
C PHE A 69 -4.04 0.70 5.07
N VAL A 70 -3.66 1.42 6.12
CA VAL A 70 -4.15 2.77 6.40
C VAL A 70 -2.95 3.65 6.70
N GLY A 71 -2.82 4.75 5.97
CA GLY A 71 -1.86 5.81 6.20
C GLY A 71 -2.55 7.15 6.39
N GLU A 72 -2.24 7.83 7.47
CA GLU A 72 -2.74 9.17 7.80
C GLU A 72 -1.64 10.20 7.58
N ILE A 73 -1.93 11.20 6.76
CA ILE A 73 -1.06 12.35 6.53
C ILE A 73 -1.30 13.37 7.63
N ASN A 74 -0.22 13.81 8.28
CA ASN A 74 -0.32 14.85 9.30
C ASN A 74 -0.68 16.22 8.70
N GLU A 75 -1.06 17.16 9.57
CA GLU A 75 -1.45 18.52 9.17
C GLU A 75 -0.37 19.27 8.37
N PHE A 76 0.91 18.96 8.62
CA PHE A 76 2.04 19.59 7.91
C PHE A 76 2.31 18.97 6.53
N GLY A 77 1.66 17.85 6.18
CA GLY A 77 1.85 17.18 4.89
C GLY A 77 3.25 16.60 4.70
N ASP A 78 3.97 16.33 5.78
CA ASP A 78 5.36 15.88 5.76
C ASP A 78 5.57 14.48 6.33
N THR A 79 4.56 13.92 7.00
CA THR A 79 4.62 12.62 7.65
C THR A 79 3.37 11.84 7.35
N ILE A 80 3.54 10.57 6.97
CA ILE A 80 2.45 9.59 6.88
C ILE A 80 2.66 8.54 7.96
N GLN A 81 1.78 8.49 8.95
CA GLN A 81 1.74 7.42 9.93
C GLN A 81 0.88 6.29 9.38
N SER A 82 1.43 5.09 9.26
CA SER A 82 0.70 4.01 8.62
C SER A 82 0.95 2.63 9.21
N SER A 83 0.00 1.73 8.96
CA SER A 83 0.08 0.34 9.35
C SER A 83 -0.52 -0.58 8.30
N TRP A 84 0.05 -1.77 8.23
CA TRP A 84 -0.50 -2.92 7.54
C TRP A 84 -1.18 -3.84 8.55
N GLU A 85 -2.29 -4.44 8.12
CA GLU A 85 -3.02 -5.47 8.85
C GLU A 85 -3.35 -6.63 7.90
N THR A 86 -3.40 -7.83 8.45
CA THR A 86 -3.76 -9.06 7.74
C THR A 86 -4.96 -9.74 8.38
N SER A 87 -5.69 -10.51 7.60
CA SER A 87 -6.79 -11.34 8.08
C SER A 87 -6.88 -12.62 7.26
N HIS A 88 -7.17 -13.76 7.90
CA HIS A 88 -7.38 -15.03 7.21
C HIS A 88 -8.84 -15.26 6.81
N ASP A 89 -9.78 -14.61 7.50
CA ASP A 89 -11.22 -14.77 7.32
C ASP A 89 -11.90 -13.50 6.77
N GLY A 90 -11.14 -12.41 6.61
CA GLY A 90 -11.63 -11.09 6.21
C GLY A 90 -12.35 -10.33 7.32
N SER A 91 -12.48 -10.89 8.52
CA SER A 91 -13.27 -10.35 9.63
C SER A 91 -12.43 -9.99 10.84
N GLN A 92 -11.49 -10.84 11.23
CA GLN A 92 -10.55 -10.61 12.31
C GLN A 92 -9.24 -10.08 11.74
N TRP A 93 -8.89 -8.86 12.11
CA TRP A 93 -7.72 -8.15 11.58
C TRP A 93 -6.62 -8.10 12.64
N GLU A 94 -5.43 -8.56 12.25
CA GLU A 94 -4.23 -8.55 13.08
C GLU A 94 -3.25 -7.53 12.53
N HIS A 95 -2.60 -6.81 13.44
CA HIS A 95 -1.54 -5.89 13.07
C HIS A 95 -0.32 -6.64 12.56
N ASP A 96 0.15 -6.29 11.36
CA ASP A 96 1.33 -6.89 10.75
C ASP A 96 2.57 -6.04 11.08
N PHE A 97 2.66 -4.85 10.51
CA PHE A 97 3.74 -3.90 10.81
C PHE A 97 3.34 -2.43 10.59
N ARG A 98 4.11 -1.52 11.18
CA ARG A 98 4.00 -0.08 10.95
C ARG A 98 5.00 0.39 9.90
N LEU A 99 4.60 1.39 9.15
CA LEU A 99 5.47 2.10 8.22
C LEU A 99 5.27 3.60 8.42
N ILE A 100 6.36 4.35 8.52
CA ILE A 100 6.31 5.81 8.66
C ILE A 100 7.03 6.40 7.46
N TYR A 101 6.29 7.14 6.63
CA TYR A 101 6.88 7.90 5.55
C TYR A 101 7.19 9.30 6.06
N ARG A 102 8.40 9.80 5.76
CA ARG A 102 8.77 11.20 5.95
C ARG A 102 9.13 11.80 4.61
N LYS A 103 8.54 12.96 4.33
CA LYS A 103 8.83 13.74 3.14
C LYS A 103 10.30 14.17 3.18
N VAL A 104 11.04 13.82 2.14
CA VAL A 104 12.38 14.36 1.91
C VAL A 104 12.25 15.57 1.00
N ASN A 105 12.95 16.64 1.33
CA ASN A 105 13.11 17.75 0.39
C ASN A 105 13.92 17.21 -0.79
N GLN A 106 13.44 17.40 -2.02
CA GLN A 106 14.24 17.08 -3.21
C GLN A 106 15.55 17.85 -3.10
N LYS A 107 16.69 17.14 -3.12
CA LYS A 107 17.96 17.80 -3.41
C LYS A 107 17.88 18.24 -4.87
N THR A 108 17.90 19.55 -5.10
CA THR A 108 18.15 20.16 -6.41
C THR A 108 19.47 19.68 -6.98
#